data_AF-A0A268TP87-F1
#
_entry.id   AF-A0A268TP87-F1
#
_cell.length_a   1.000
_cell.length_b   1.000
_cell.length_c   1.000
_cell.angle_alpha   90.00
_cell.angle_beta   90.00
_cell.angle_gamma   90.00
#
_symmetry.space_group_name_H-M   'P 1'
#
loop_
_entity.id
_entity.type
_entity.pdbx_description
1 polymer ?
#
loop_
_entity_poly.entity_id
_entity_poly.type
_entity_poly.pdbx_seq_one_letter_code
_entity_poly.pdbx_strand_id
1 'polypeptide(L)' 'MTQDHIEIKISGRKFHIKLNNFTPEAKDEIIQTFDQKDFELTELLKAHLGKIQDYANLNQNLKSLLAKLSECTTIK' A
#
# COMPACT_ATOMS: atom_id res chain seq x y z
N MET A 1 22.58 8.93 0.77
CA MET A 1 21.98 9.55 -0.42
C MET A 1 20.55 9.04 -0.49
N THR A 2 19.55 9.91 -0.37
CA THR A 2 18.13 9.49 -0.45
C THR A 2 17.78 9.16 -1.90
N GLN A 3 17.46 7.89 -2.15
CA GLN A 3 17.01 7.44 -3.45
C GLN A 3 15.57 7.91 -3.66
N ASP A 4 15.38 8.94 -4.48
CA ASP A 4 14.07 9.55 -4.75
C ASP A 4 13.34 8.93 -5.97
N HIS A 5 13.88 7.84 -6.50
CA HIS A 5 13.30 7.11 -7.62
C HIS A 5 13.59 5.61 -7.52
N ILE A 6 12.69 4.81 -8.08
CA ILE A 6 12.89 3.37 -8.26
C ILE A 6 12.78 3.01 -9.74
N GLU A 7 13.51 1.98 -10.15
CA GLU A 7 13.29 1.31 -11.44
C GLU A 7 12.52 0.01 -11.17
N ILE A 8 11.36 -0.14 -11.82
CA ILE A 8 10.62 -1.40 -11.81
C ILE A 8 10.48 -1.93 -13.23
N LYS A 9 10.39 -3.25 -13.38
CA LYS A 9 10.04 -3.90 -14.64
C LYS A 9 8.68 -4.56 -14.51
N ILE A 10 7.83 -4.36 -15.51
CA ILE A 10 6.52 -5.00 -15.59
C ILE A 10 6.38 -5.63 -16.98
N SER A 11 6.30 -6.96 -17.04
CA SER A 11 6.21 -7.74 -18.28
C SER A 11 7.22 -7.29 -19.33
N GLY A 12 8.49 -7.15 -18.91
CA GLY A 12 9.62 -6.76 -19.77
C GLY A 12 9.73 -5.26 -20.09
N ARG A 13 8.79 -4.41 -19.62
CA ARG A 13 8.86 -2.95 -19.78
C ARG A 13 9.44 -2.30 -18.52
N LYS A 14 10.42 -1.42 -18.68
CA LYS A 14 11.03 -0.64 -17.58
C LYS A 14 10.24 0.63 -17.29
N PHE A 15 10.01 0.91 -16.02
CA PHE A 15 9.36 2.10 -15.52
C PHE A 15 10.24 2.78 -14.48
N HIS A 16 10.35 4.10 -14.56
CA HIS A 16 11.03 4.93 -13.57
C HIS A 16 9.98 5.69 -12.77
N ILE A 17 9.89 5.42 -11.47
CA ILE A 17 8.88 6.02 -10.59
C ILE A 17 9.59 6.95 -9.62
N LYS A 18 9.12 8.20 -9.55
CA LYS A 18 9.59 9.17 -8.56
C LYS A 18 8.82 8.99 -7.24
N LEU A 19 9.54 8.90 -6.13
CA LEU A 19 8.98 8.74 -4.79
C LEU A 19 8.77 10.10 -4.10
N ASN A 20 8.25 11.09 -4.83
CA ASN A 20 7.96 12.40 -4.25
C ASN A 20 6.82 12.29 -3.23
N ASN A 21 6.93 12.99 -2.10
CA ASN A 21 5.92 13.05 -1.02
C ASN A 21 5.68 11.78 -0.21
N PHE A 22 6.54 10.76 -0.34
CA PHE A 22 6.55 9.63 0.60
C PHE A 22 7.38 9.97 1.84
N THR A 23 6.97 9.44 3.00
CA THR A 23 7.80 9.52 4.21
C THR A 23 9.09 8.70 4.01
N PRO A 24 10.18 8.99 4.73
CA PRO A 24 11.41 8.21 4.62
C PRO A 24 11.21 6.72 4.81
N GLU A 25 10.39 6.32 5.80
CA GLU A 25 10.10 4.92 6.11
C GLU A 25 9.36 4.23 4.95
N ALA A 26 8.38 4.93 4.36
CA ALA A 26 7.65 4.42 3.20
C ALA A 26 8.55 4.32 1.97
N LYS A 27 9.49 5.26 1.77
CA LYS A 27 10.48 5.18 0.68
C LYS A 27 11.35 3.94 0.83
N ASP A 28 11.87 3.68 2.04
CA ASP A 28 12.73 2.54 2.29
C ASP A 28 12.00 1.21 2.04
N GLU A 29 10.75 1.10 2.50
CA GLU A 29 9.92 -0.09 2.26
C GLU A 29 9.63 -0.28 0.76
N ILE A 30 9.33 0.80 0.04
CA ILE A 30 9.08 0.75 -1.41
C ILE A 30 10.34 0.32 -2.17
N ILE A 31 11.50 0.89 -1.85
CA ILE A 31 12.77 0.53 -2.49
C ILE A 31 13.07 -0.96 -2.25
N GLN A 32 13.00 -1.42 -1.00
CA GLN A 32 13.24 -2.83 -0.66
C GLN A 32 12.25 -3.77 -1.36
N THR A 33 11.01 -3.33 -1.54
CA THR A 33 9.96 -4.18 -2.08
C THR A 33 9.96 -4.23 -3.60
N PHE A 34 10.28 -3.14 -4.29
CA PHE A 34 10.03 -2.99 -5.73
C PHE A 34 11.27 -2.70 -6.57
N ASP A 35 12.32 -2.10 -6.01
CA ASP A 35 13.46 -1.66 -6.82
C ASP A 35 14.15 -2.85 -7.51
N GLN A 36 14.39 -2.70 -8.81
CA GLN A 36 14.98 -3.69 -9.72
C GLN A 36 14.22 -5.01 -9.87
N LYS A 37 13.00 -5.14 -9.34
CA LYS A 37 12.19 -6.34 -9.54
C LYS A 37 11.49 -6.32 -10.90
N ASP A 38 11.33 -7.52 -11.44
CA ASP A 38 10.51 -7.79 -12.61
C ASP A 38 9.25 -8.51 -12.16
N PHE A 39 8.11 -7.87 -12.39
CA PHE A 39 6.80 -8.39 -12.03
C PHE A 39 6.03 -8.74 -13.29
N GLU A 40 5.29 -9.83 -13.23
CA GLU A 40 4.25 -10.03 -14.22
C GLU A 40 3.07 -9.10 -13.96
N LEU A 41 2.44 -8.61 -15.02
CA LEU A 41 1.25 -7.77 -14.91
C LEU A 41 0.14 -8.43 -14.06
N THR A 42 0.03 -9.77 -14.17
CA THR A 42 -0.94 -10.56 -13.41
C THR A 42 -0.63 -10.56 -11.91
N GLU A 43 0.63 -10.54 -11.51
CA GLU A 43 1.04 -10.44 -10.10
C GLU A 43 0.73 -9.05 -9.54
N LEU A 44 1.00 -8.00 -10.31
CA LEU A 44 0.66 -6.63 -9.94
C LEU A 44 -0.85 -6.46 -9.74
N LEU A 45 -1.66 -7.01 -10.65
CA LEU A 45 -3.12 -6.98 -10.57
C LEU A 45 -3.63 -7.74 -9.35
N LYS A 46 -3.10 -8.94 -9.08
CA LYS A 46 -3.45 -9.71 -7.87
C LYS A 46 -3.09 -8.95 -6.59
N ALA A 47 -1.91 -8.36 -6.53
CA ALA A 47 -1.48 -7.56 -5.39
C ALA A 47 -2.39 -6.34 -5.18
N HIS A 48 -2.82 -5.68 -6.25
CA HIS A 48 -3.75 -4.57 -6.18
C HIS A 48 -5.14 -5.00 -5.67
N LEU A 49 -5.69 -6.10 -6.20
CA LEU A 49 -6.96 -6.67 -5.73
C LEU A 49 -6.90 -7.09 -4.25
N GLY A 50 -5.78 -7.68 -3.82
CA GLY A 50 -5.52 -8.00 -2.42
C GLY A 50 -5.56 -6.76 -1.53
N LYS A 51 -4.86 -5.68 -1.93
CA LYS A 51 -4.91 -4.40 -1.18
C LYS A 51 -6.32 -3.83 -1.08
N ILE A 52 -7.13 -3.90 -2.14
CA ILE A 52 -8.53 -3.46 -2.10
C ILE A 52 -9.31 -4.25 -1.04
N GLN A 53 -9.11 -5.56 -0.97
CA GLN A 53 -9.75 -6.41 0.03
C GLN A 53 -9.29 -6.07 1.45
N ASP A 54 -7.99 -5.84 1.65
CA ASP A 54 -7.43 -5.44 2.95
C ASP A 54 -8.01 -4.09 3.42
N TYR A 55 -8.13 -3.12 2.52
CA TYR A 55 -8.77 -1.84 2.83
C TYR A 55 -10.26 -2.00 3.18
N ALA A 56 -10.98 -2.88 2.48
CA ALA A 56 -12.38 -3.16 2.80
C ALA A 56 -12.51 -3.76 4.22
N ASN A 57 -11.64 -4.71 4.57
CA ASN A 57 -11.59 -5.32 5.90
C ASN A 57 -11.23 -4.30 6.99
N LEU A 58 -10.20 -3.48 6.74
CA LEU A 58 -9.79 -2.42 7.68
C LEU A 58 -10.93 -1.42 7.91
N ASN A 59 -11.63 -1.02 6.86
CA ASN A 59 -12.77 -0.12 6.96
C ASN A 59 -13.93 -0.75 7.75
N GLN A 60 -14.20 -2.04 7.57
CA GLN A 60 -15.18 -2.75 8.40
C GLN A 60 -14.76 -2.79 9.87
N ASN A 61 -13.49 -3.07 10.16
CA ASN A 61 -12.96 -3.07 11.52
C ASN A 61 -13.09 -1.69 12.18
N LEU A 62 -12.76 -0.61 11.45
CA LEU A 62 -12.93 0.76 11.92
C LEU A 62 -14.40 1.10 12.18
N LYS A 63 -15.32 0.73 11.28
CA LYS A 63 -16.76 0.92 11.50
C LYS A 63 -17.25 0.18 12.74
N SER A 64 -16.79 -1.06 12.96
CA SER A 64 -17.14 -1.82 14.16
C SER A 64 -16.59 -1.17 15.42
N LEU A 65 -15.35 -0.66 15.38
CA LEU A 65 -14.74 0.04 16.50
C LEU A 65 -15.53 1.32 16.84
N LEU A 66 -15.91 2.11 15.83
CA LEU A 66 -16.71 3.31 16.00
C LEU A 66 -18.09 2.98 16.60
N ALA A 67 -18.76 1.93 16.12
CA ALA A 67 -20.04 1.49 16.67
C ALA A 67 -19.93 1.15 18.17
N LYS A 68 -18.92 0.35 18.55
CA LYS A 68 -18.67 0.01 19.96
C LYS A 68 -18.39 1.23 20.83
N LEU A 69 -17.64 2.22 20.32
CA LEU A 69 -17.37 3.47 21.04
C LEU A 69 -18.66 4.29 21.22
N SER A 70 -19.53 4.35 20.21
CA SER A 70 -20.81 5.05 20.32
C SER A 70 -21.79 4.38 21.30
N GLU A 71 -21.82 3.05 21.34
CA GLU A 71 -22.62 2.31 22.32
C GLU A 71 -22.12 2.54 23.75
N CYS A 72 -20.79 2.61 23.94
CA CYS A 72 -20.17 2.84 25.24
C CYS A 72 -20.38 4.28 25.77
N THR A 73 -20.54 5.27 24.89
CA THR A 73 -20.78 6.68 25.28
C THR A 73 -22.26 7.00 25.54
N THR A 74 -23.18 6.10 25.18
CA THR A 74 -24.63 6.29 25.37
C THR A 74 -25.13 5.75 26.73
N ILE A 75 -24.27 5.06 27.50
CA ILE A 75 -24.56 4.64 28.87
C ILE A 75 -24.11 5.77 29.82
N LYS A 76 -24.96 6.79 29.97
CA LYS A 76 -24.92 7.79 31.05
C LYS A 76 -26.25 7.80 31.77
#